data_AF-A0A1H8MC38-F1
#
_entry.id   AF-A0A1H8MC38-F1
#
_cell.length_a   1.000
_cell.length_b   1.000
_cell.length_c   1.000
_cell.angle_alpha   90.00
_cell.angle_beta   90.00
_cell.angle_gamma   90.00
#
_symmetry.space_group_name_H-M   'P 1'
#
loop_
_entity.id
_entity.type
_entity.pdbx_description
1 polymer ?
#
loop_
_entity_poly.entity_id
_entity_poly.type
_entity_poly.pdbx_seq_one_letter_code
_entity_poly.pdbx_strand_id
1 'polypeptide(L)' 'MSKLTQTNVFPVSQSKAETPMEKTTRAVREILDADTEQRQIKTARLRKARRESEANPVAEVIGPATNGVRKTPGGKAST' A
#
# COMPACT_ATOMS: atom_id res chain seq x y z
N MET A 1 29.91 42.77 32.39
CA MET A 1 29.44 41.83 31.35
C MET A 1 28.19 41.12 31.87
N SER A 2 27.02 41.76 31.75
CA SER A 2 25.74 41.18 32.18
C SER A 2 25.23 40.23 31.09
N LYS A 3 24.96 38.99 31.46
CA LYS A 3 24.41 37.97 30.56
C LYS A 3 22.92 38.29 30.35
N LEU A 4 22.57 38.76 29.15
CA LEU A 4 21.19 38.99 28.75
C LEU A 4 20.53 37.64 28.48
N THR A 5 19.75 37.13 29.44
CA THR A 5 18.93 35.94 29.23
C THR A 5 17.75 36.31 28.35
N GLN A 6 17.78 35.84 27.11
CA GLN A 6 16.67 35.96 26.16
C GLN A 6 15.52 35.09 26.66
N THR A 7 14.70 35.64 27.56
CA THR A 7 13.49 35.00 28.05
C THR A 7 12.52 34.94 26.89
N ASN A 8 12.32 33.75 26.33
CA ASN A 8 11.33 33.50 25.31
C ASN A 8 9.95 33.81 25.92
N VAL A 9 9.37 34.95 25.56
CA VAL A 9 8.14 35.51 26.17
C VAL A 9 6.89 34.71 25.77
N PHE A 10 7.02 33.84 24.76
CA PHE A 10 5.96 32.95 24.34
C PHE A 10 6.18 31.56 24.95
N PRO A 11 5.27 31.06 25.79
CA PRO A 11 5.34 29.68 26.22
C PRO A 11 5.20 28.79 24.98
N VAL A 12 6.16 27.87 24.78
CA VAL A 12 6.02 26.79 23.81
C VAL A 12 4.78 26.01 24.21
N SER A 13 3.71 26.10 23.39
CA SER A 13 2.50 25.35 23.66
C SER A 13 2.84 23.87 23.61
N GLN A 14 2.79 23.20 24.76
CA GLN A 14 2.93 21.75 24.79
C GLN A 14 1.80 21.14 23.96
N SER A 15 2.14 20.24 23.04
CA SER A 15 1.15 19.49 22.27
C SER A 15 0.22 18.80 23.26
N LYS A 16 -1.09 19.05 23.14
CA LYS A 16 -2.09 18.43 24.01
C LYS A 16 -1.98 16.90 23.85
N ALA A 17 -2.11 16.20 24.97
CA ALA A 17 -2.17 14.74 24.95
C ALA A 17 -3.38 14.31 24.12
N GLU A 18 -3.16 13.45 23.12
CA GLU A 18 -4.22 12.96 22.25
C GLU A 18 -5.30 12.22 23.07
N THR A 19 -6.56 12.56 22.82
CA THR A 19 -7.69 11.86 23.40
C THR A 19 -7.79 10.43 22.83
N PRO A 20 -8.46 9.49 23.51
CA PRO A 20 -8.65 8.13 22.97
C PRO A 20 -9.28 8.10 21.57
N MET A 21 -10.18 9.04 21.28
CA MET A 21 -10.83 9.18 19.97
C MET A 21 -9.86 9.69 18.89
N GLU A 22 -8.98 10.62 19.23
CA GLU A 22 -7.96 11.10 18.31
C GLU A 22 -6.97 9.99 17.95
N LYS A 23 -6.60 9.15 18.93
CA LYS A 23 -5.74 7.98 18.71
C LYS A 23 -6.35 6.98 17.74
N THR A 24 -7.64 6.67 17.89
CA THR A 24 -8.31 5.75 16.96
C THR A 24 -8.45 6.37 15.57
N THR A 25 -8.76 7.66 15.49
CA THR A 25 -8.83 8.39 14.22
C THR A 25 -7.47 8.37 13.50
N ARG A 26 -6.39 8.57 14.24
CA ARG A 26 -5.02 8.48 13.72
C ARG A 26 -4.71 7.08 13.21
N ALA A 27 -4.98 6.04 14.00
CA ALA A 27 -4.74 4.65 13.59
C ALA A 27 -5.52 4.30 12.31
N VAL A 28 -6.78 4.72 12.19
CA VAL A 28 -7.59 4.51 10.98
C VAL A 28 -6.96 5.18 9.77
N ARG A 29 -6.49 6.43 9.90
CA ARG A 29 -5.82 7.14 8.80
C ARG A 29 -4.54 6.43 8.38
N GLU A 30 -3.69 6.05 9.33
CA GLU A 30 -2.44 5.33 9.05
C GLU A 30 -2.69 4.01 8.29
N ILE A 31 -3.75 3.27 8.66
CA ILE A 31 -4.15 2.04 7.95
C ILE A 31 -4.56 2.35 6.50
N LEU A 32 -5.43 3.34 6.31
CA LEU A 32 -5.91 3.71 4.98
C LEU A 32 -4.77 4.20 4.08
N ASP A 33 -3.89 5.03 4.62
CA ASP A 33 -2.75 5.57 3.88
C ASP A 33 -1.83 4.43 3.43
N ALA A 34 -1.46 3.52 4.33
CA ALA A 34 -0.64 2.35 4.00
C ALA A 34 -1.30 1.46 2.92
N ASP A 35 -2.61 1.22 3.01
CA ASP A 35 -3.34 0.45 2.01
C ASP A 35 -3.37 1.16 0.66
N THR A 36 -3.55 2.48 0.65
CA THR A 36 -3.55 3.26 -0.60
C THR A 36 -2.16 3.25 -1.25
N GLU A 37 -1.09 3.39 -0.48
CA GLU A 37 0.28 3.31 -0.98
C GLU A 37 0.55 1.95 -1.64
N GLN A 38 0.18 0.85 -0.98
CA GLN A 38 0.32 -0.49 -1.56
C GLN A 38 -0.43 -0.65 -2.88
N ARG A 39 -1.66 -0.13 -2.96
CA ARG A 39 -2.46 -0.15 -4.20
C ARG A 39 -1.79 0.67 -5.29
N GLN A 40 -1.32 1.87 -4.97
CA GLN A 40 -0.64 2.75 -5.91
C GLN A 40 0.63 2.10 -6.47
N ILE A 41 1.45 1.48 -5.61
CA ILE A 41 2.67 0.76 -6.04
C ILE A 41 2.32 -0.37 -7.01
N LYS A 42 1.31 -1.19 -6.68
CA LYS A 42 0.85 -2.29 -7.56
C LYS A 42 0.37 -1.74 -8.91
N THR A 43 -0.45 -0.70 -8.90
CA THR A 43 -0.97 -0.09 -10.13
C THR A 43 0.15 0.53 -10.96
N ALA A 44 1.12 1.22 -10.33
CA ALA A 44 2.27 1.79 -11.02
C ALA A 44 3.12 0.69 -11.68
N ARG A 45 3.36 -0.41 -10.97
CA ARG A 45 4.06 -1.59 -11.52
C ARG A 45 3.33 -2.18 -12.71
N LEU A 46 2.01 -2.38 -12.62
CA LEU A 46 1.21 -2.91 -13.73
C LEU A 46 1.19 -1.98 -14.94
N ARG A 47 1.07 -0.67 -14.73
CA ARG A 47 1.13 0.32 -15.82
C ARG A 47 2.50 0.32 -16.50
N LYS A 48 3.58 0.21 -15.74
CA LYS A 48 4.94 0.08 -16.28
C LYS A 48 5.08 -1.18 -17.12
N ALA A 49 4.67 -2.34 -16.60
CA ALA A 49 4.74 -3.61 -17.32
C ALA A 49 3.89 -3.60 -18.61
N ARG A 50 2.69 -3.01 -18.59
CA ARG A 50 1.87 -2.83 -19.80
C ARG A 50 2.59 -1.99 -20.85
N ARG A 51 3.19 -0.87 -20.44
CA ARG A 51 3.96 -0.01 -21.35
C ARG A 51 5.15 -0.73 -21.98
N GLU A 52 5.90 -1.51 -21.19
CA GLU A 52 7.03 -2.29 -21.68
C GLU A 52 6.58 -3.39 -22.67
N SER A 53 5.42 -4.00 -22.41
CA SER A 53 4.79 -4.96 -23.32
C SER A 53 4.33 -4.32 -24.63
N GLU A 54 3.76 -3.11 -24.59
CA GLU A 54 3.32 -2.36 -25.77
C GLU A 54 4.50 -1.82 -26.58
N ALA A 55 5.60 -1.44 -25.91
CA ALA A 55 6.81 -0.93 -26.54
C ALA A 55 7.64 -2.03 -27.22
N ASN A 56 7.42 -3.30 -26.88
CA ASN A 56 8.11 -4.44 -27.48
C ASN A 56 7.12 -5.46 -28.07
N PRO A 57 6.60 -5.23 -29.28
CA PRO A 57 5.64 -6.13 -29.92
C PRO A 57 6.22 -7.50 -30.31
N VAL A 58 7.51 -7.77 -30.06
CA VAL A 58 8.22 -8.99 -30.51
C VAL A 58 8.29 -10.10 -29.45
N ALA A 59 7.45 -10.05 -28.40
CA ALA A 59 7.29 -11.16 -27.45
C ALA A 59 6.07 -12.06 -27.75
N GLU A 60 5.49 -11.94 -28.94
CA GLU A 60 4.59 -12.95 -29.48
C GLU A 60 5.45 -14.05 -30.12
N VAL A 61 5.96 -14.98 -29.31
CA VAL A 61 6.19 -16.42 -29.58
C VAL A 61 6.94 -16.95 -28.35
N ILE A 62 6.21 -17.55 -27.41
CA ILE A 62 6.47 -18.86 -26.78
C ILE A 62 5.25 -19.18 -25.91
N GLY A 63 4.34 -19.98 -26.49
CA GLY A 63 3.54 -21.01 -25.83
C GLY A 63 2.35 -20.56 -24.94
N PRO A 64 1.15 -21.14 -25.11
CA PRO A 64 0.09 -20.98 -24.13
C PRO A 64 0.53 -21.65 -22.82
N ALA A 65 0.78 -20.87 -21.77
CA ALA A 65 0.83 -21.40 -20.43
C ALA A 65 -0.56 -21.97 -20.12
N THR A 66 -0.68 -23.29 -20.17
CA THR A 66 -1.89 -24.04 -19.84
C THR A 66 -2.23 -23.78 -18.38
N ASN A 67 -3.05 -22.76 -18.14
CA ASN A 67 -3.61 -22.50 -16.83
C ASN A 67 -4.60 -23.60 -16.47
N GLY A 68 -4.20 -24.46 -15.53
CA GLY A 68 -5.09 -25.14 -14.60
C GLY A 68 -5.61 -26.50 -15.03
N VAL A 69 -4.89 -27.56 -14.65
CA VAL A 69 -5.52 -28.84 -14.35
C VAL A 69 -6.38 -28.63 -13.10
N ARG A 70 -7.64 -28.24 -13.29
CA ARG A 70 -8.66 -28.30 -12.24
C ARG A 70 -9.08 -29.76 -12.13
N LYS A 71 -8.50 -30.51 -11.18
CA LYS A 71 -8.89 -31.89 -10.90
C LYS A 71 -10.28 -31.87 -10.27
N THR A 72 -11.32 -32.08 -11.07
CA THR A 72 -12.66 -32.40 -10.58
C THR A 72 -12.61 -33.82 -9.98
N PRO A 73 -13.12 -34.06 -8.76
CA PRO A 73 -13.36 -35.42 -8.30
C PRO A 73 -14.60 -35.93 -9.03
N GLY A 74 -14.39 -36.61 -10.16
CA GLY A 74 -15.42 -37.39 -10.85
C GLY A 74 -15.93 -38.48 -9.92
N GLY A 75 -17.25 -38.51 -9.73
CA GLY A 75 -17.94 -39.47 -8.88
C GLY A 75 -17.67 -40.91 -9.28
N LYS A 76 -17.61 -41.77 -8.26
CA LYS A 76 -18.00 -43.18 -8.42
C LYS A 76 -19.17 -43.42 -7.49
N ALA A 77 -20.35 -43.50 -8.09
CA ALA A 77 -21.42 -44.32 -7.54
C ALA A 77 -20.94 -45.77 -7.54
N SER A 78 -21.05 -46.44 -6.39
CA SER A 78 -21.10 -47.89 -6.32
C SER A 78 -22.18 -48.24 -5.30
N THR A 79 -23.38 -48.45 -5.81
CA THR A 79 -24.42 -49.28 -5.20
C THR A 79 -24.37 -50.64 -5.86
#